data_AF-A0A6B3E6L9-F1
#
_entry.id   AF-A0A6B3E6L9-F1
#
_cell.length_a   1.000
_cell.length_b   1.000
_cell.length_c   1.000
_cell.angle_alpha   90.00
_cell.angle_beta   90.00
_cell.angle_gamma   90.00
#
_symmetry.space_group_name_H-M   'P 1'
#
loop_
_entity.id
_entity.type
_entity.pdbx_description
1 polymer ?
#
loop_
_entity_poly.entity_id
_entity_poly.type
_entity_poly.pdbx_seq_one_letter_code
_entity_poly.pdbx_strand_id
1 'polypeptide(L)'
;MVTGYFLLPLQELGPHRPVLSWTLFVLALAVVAAGILRQIQEVVTDKPGTRPGLGIPVLMVLSVLVFASCYYALSHQPGELTGLRTRIDALYFTLVTLATVGYGDITPHGQAARVVTILQIVYTFVFLTAAATTLSRRAHGFMNARSSHHHRDQ
;
A
#
# COMPACT_ATOMS: atom_id res chain seq x y z
N MET A 1 17.41 -20.25 7.61
CA MET A 1 16.21 -19.74 6.90
C MET A 1 16.39 -18.30 6.45
N VAL A 2 16.81 -17.35 7.30
CA VAL A 2 17.24 -16.00 6.88
C VAL A 2 18.53 -16.00 6.06
N THR A 3 19.39 -17.02 6.19
CA THR A 3 20.65 -17.17 5.42
C THR A 3 20.47 -17.68 3.99
N GLY A 4 19.32 -18.27 3.64
CA GLY A 4 19.00 -18.61 2.25
C GLY A 4 18.79 -17.38 1.36
N TYR A 5 18.56 -16.22 1.98
CA TYR A 5 18.47 -14.90 1.35
C TYR A 5 19.78 -14.43 0.70
N PHE A 6 20.94 -14.92 1.16
CA PHE A 6 22.25 -14.49 0.67
C PHE A 6 22.86 -15.41 -0.41
N LEU A 7 22.25 -16.57 -0.66
CA LEU A 7 22.80 -17.60 -1.56
C LEU A 7 21.98 -17.80 -2.85
N LEU A 8 20.84 -17.11 -3.02
CA LEU A 8 20.15 -17.17 -4.30
C LEU A 8 20.86 -16.25 -5.32
N PRO A 9 21.31 -16.80 -6.44
CA PRO A 9 22.28 -16.18 -7.33
C PRO A 9 21.63 -15.01 -8.07
N LEU A 10 22.04 -13.80 -7.71
CA LEU A 10 21.73 -12.52 -8.37
C LEU A 10 22.39 -12.39 -9.76
N GLN A 11 22.76 -13.51 -10.40
CA GLN A 11 23.44 -13.57 -11.70
C GLN A 11 22.54 -13.96 -12.87
N GLU A 12 21.24 -14.17 -12.64
CA GLU A 12 20.21 -14.33 -13.70
C GLU A 12 19.43 -13.01 -13.94
N LEU A 13 19.95 -11.86 -13.50
CA LEU A 13 19.44 -10.55 -13.92
C LEU A 13 19.97 -10.19 -15.33
N GLY A 14 19.34 -10.79 -16.34
CA GLY A 14 19.08 -10.22 -17.67
C GLY A 14 20.19 -9.44 -18.40
N PRO A 15 20.86 -10.03 -19.42
CA PRO A 15 22.00 -9.41 -20.13
C PRO A 15 21.73 -8.28 -21.14
N HIS A 16 20.58 -7.58 -21.22
CA HIS A 16 20.31 -6.71 -22.39
C HIS A 16 19.89 -5.23 -22.18
N ARG A 17 19.68 -4.69 -20.96
CA ARG A 17 19.55 -3.21 -20.70
C ARG A 17 19.78 -2.83 -19.20
N PRO A 18 21.02 -2.73 -18.69
CA PRO A 18 21.29 -2.56 -17.26
C PRO A 18 20.94 -1.18 -16.66
N VAL A 19 20.99 -0.09 -17.44
CA VAL A 19 20.82 1.27 -16.88
C VAL A 19 19.37 1.57 -16.48
N LEU A 20 18.40 1.03 -17.23
CA LEU A 20 16.97 1.27 -16.97
C LEU A 20 16.51 0.65 -15.64
N SER A 21 16.99 -0.56 -15.34
CA SER A 21 16.64 -1.29 -14.12
C SER A 21 17.12 -0.57 -12.85
N TRP A 22 18.34 0.01 -12.89
CA TRP A 22 18.86 0.82 -11.79
C TRP A 22 18.12 2.15 -11.63
N THR A 23 17.80 2.84 -12.74
CA THR A 23 17.02 4.09 -12.64
C THR A 23 15.62 3.86 -12.09
N LEU A 24 14.98 2.75 -12.44
CA LEU A 24 13.64 2.40 -11.97
C LEU A 24 13.65 1.90 -10.53
N PHE A 25 14.70 1.19 -10.13
CA PHE A 25 14.91 0.81 -8.73
C PHE A 25 15.08 2.04 -7.85
N VAL A 26 15.93 2.99 -8.26
CA VAL A 26 16.17 4.24 -7.53
C VAL A 26 14.91 5.12 -7.53
N LEU A 27 14.18 5.18 -8.65
CA LEU A 27 12.90 5.88 -8.73
C LEU A 27 11.85 5.26 -7.80
N ALA A 28 11.70 3.93 -7.81
CA ALA A 28 10.77 3.22 -6.93
C ALA A 28 11.14 3.43 -5.45
N LEU A 29 12.42 3.33 -5.11
CA LEU A 29 12.93 3.61 -3.76
C LEU A 29 12.65 5.05 -3.35
N ALA A 30 12.89 6.02 -4.24
CA ALA A 30 12.64 7.43 -3.98
C ALA A 30 11.15 7.74 -3.82
N VAL A 31 10.28 7.11 -4.62
CA VAL A 31 8.81 7.26 -4.53
C VAL A 31 8.29 6.64 -3.23
N VAL A 32 8.81 5.50 -2.82
CA VAL A 32 8.49 4.87 -1.53
C VAL A 32 8.99 5.70 -0.37
N ALA A 33 10.24 6.15 -0.42
CA ALA A 33 10.81 7.01 0.60
C ALA A 33 10.01 8.30 0.72
N ALA A 34 9.65 8.94 -0.40
CA ALA A 34 8.76 10.10 -0.42
C ALA A 34 7.35 9.77 0.08
N GLY A 35 6.82 8.59 -0.23
CA GLY A 35 5.53 8.10 0.25
C GLY A 35 5.52 7.93 1.77
N ILE A 36 6.54 7.29 2.32
CA ILE A 36 6.76 7.11 3.77
C ILE A 36 7.03 8.45 4.44
N LEU A 37 7.87 9.31 3.86
CA LEU A 37 8.16 10.64 4.39
C LEU A 37 6.90 11.52 4.39
N ARG A 38 6.06 11.43 3.36
CA ARG A 38 4.74 12.09 3.34
C ARG A 38 3.79 11.49 4.36
N GLN A 39 3.79 10.17 4.54
CA GLN A 39 2.97 9.48 5.53
C GLN A 39 3.37 9.88 6.96
N ILE A 40 4.68 9.99 7.22
CA ILE A 40 5.23 10.49 8.48
C ILE A 40 4.90 11.98 8.62
N GLN A 41 5.05 12.79 7.57
CA GLN A 41 4.71 14.21 7.63
C GLN A 41 3.23 14.45 7.85
N GLU A 42 2.32 13.66 7.28
CA GLU A 42 0.87 13.82 7.47
C GLU A 42 0.39 13.27 8.82
N VAL A 43 1.06 12.25 9.37
CA VAL A 43 0.76 11.70 10.70
C VAL A 43 1.41 12.54 11.82
N VAL A 44 2.60 13.11 11.58
CA VAL A 44 3.37 13.91 12.56
C VAL A 44 3.02 15.39 12.49
N THR A 45 2.60 15.92 11.33
CA THR A 45 1.98 17.25 11.24
C THR A 45 0.52 17.12 11.69
N ASP A 46 0.36 16.85 12.98
CA ASP A 46 -0.87 16.99 13.75
C ASP A 46 -1.37 18.43 13.56
N LYS A 47 -2.16 18.68 12.51
CA LYS A 47 -2.98 19.89 12.46
C LYS A 47 -4.04 19.70 13.55
N PRO A 48 -4.02 20.47 14.65
CA PRO A 48 -4.86 20.25 15.82
C PRO A 48 -6.30 20.71 15.53
N GLY A 49 -7.02 19.95 14.69
CA GLY A 49 -8.37 20.31 14.27
C GLY A 49 -9.06 19.34 13.31
N THR A 50 -8.37 18.33 12.77
CA THR A 50 -9.02 17.35 11.87
C THR A 50 -9.68 16.26 12.69
N ARG A 51 -11.01 16.26 12.68
CA ARG A 51 -11.91 15.29 13.35
C ARG A 51 -11.28 13.87 13.40
N PRO A 52 -11.04 13.30 14.60
CA PRO A 52 -10.35 12.00 14.79
C PRO A 52 -11.07 10.79 14.14
N GLY A 53 -12.23 11.04 13.53
CA GLY A 53 -13.04 10.16 12.70
C GLY A 53 -12.47 9.87 11.29
N LEU A 54 -12.01 10.91 10.59
CA LEU A 54 -11.94 10.94 9.12
C LEU A 54 -10.54 10.74 8.50
N GLY A 55 -9.45 10.86 9.26
CA GLY A 55 -8.09 10.83 8.69
C GLY A 55 -7.71 9.50 8.03
N ILE A 56 -8.01 8.37 8.68
CA ILE A 56 -7.66 7.02 8.21
C ILE A 56 -8.29 6.68 6.84
N PRO A 57 -9.60 6.82 6.61
CA PRO A 57 -10.19 6.50 5.31
C PRO A 57 -9.69 7.44 4.20
N VAL A 58 -9.44 8.72 4.50
CA VAL A 58 -8.85 9.66 3.52
C VAL A 58 -7.45 9.20 3.12
N LEU A 59 -6.62 8.82 4.10
CA LEU A 59 -5.28 8.30 3.85
C LEU A 59 -5.29 7.01 3.03
N MET A 60 -6.28 6.13 3.29
CA MET A 60 -6.48 4.92 2.50
C MET A 60 -6.71 5.24 1.03
N VAL A 61 -7.64 6.16 0.74
CA VAL A 61 -7.98 6.56 -0.62
C VAL A 61 -6.77 7.20 -1.32
N LEU A 62 -6.04 8.08 -0.63
CA LEU A 62 -4.83 8.70 -1.18
C LEU A 62 -3.76 7.65 -1.53
N SER A 63 -3.52 6.69 -0.65
CA SER A 63 -2.53 5.64 -0.88
C SER A 63 -2.91 4.73 -2.04
N VAL A 64 -4.19 4.38 -2.16
CA VAL A 64 -4.71 3.64 -3.33
C VAL A 64 -4.45 4.42 -4.62
N LEU A 65 -4.72 5.72 -4.65
CA LEU A 65 -4.48 6.54 -5.84
C LEU A 65 -2.99 6.62 -6.21
N VAL A 66 -2.09 6.68 -5.23
CA VAL A 66 -0.63 6.67 -5.45
C VAL A 66 -0.17 5.35 -6.06
N PHE A 67 -0.55 4.21 -5.48
CA PHE A 67 -0.19 2.90 -6.02
C PHE A 67 -0.79 2.67 -7.42
N ALA A 68 -2.06 3.02 -7.62
CA ALA A 68 -2.70 2.94 -8.94
C ALA A 68 -1.97 3.80 -9.98
N SER A 69 -1.54 5.01 -9.62
CA SER A 69 -0.75 5.87 -10.51
C SER A 69 0.61 5.26 -10.83
N CYS A 70 1.25 4.61 -9.86
CA CYS A 70 2.53 3.92 -10.04
C CYS A 70 2.42 2.74 -11.01
N TYR A 71 1.42 1.86 -10.83
CA TYR A 71 1.19 0.75 -11.75
C TYR A 71 0.79 1.22 -13.14
N TYR A 72 -0.01 2.28 -13.26
CA TYR A 72 -0.34 2.87 -14.56
C TYR A 72 0.89 3.46 -15.25
N ALA A 73 1.78 4.14 -14.53
CA ALA A 73 3.04 4.60 -15.09
C ALA A 73 3.93 3.44 -15.56
N LEU A 74 3.93 2.35 -14.80
CA LEU A 74 4.76 1.19 -15.08
C LEU A 74 4.22 0.29 -16.19
N SER A 75 2.90 0.26 -16.42
CA SER A 75 2.29 -0.48 -17.53
C SER A 75 2.68 0.07 -18.91
N HIS A 76 3.18 1.31 -18.98
CA HIS A 76 3.72 1.87 -20.22
C HIS A 76 5.08 1.25 -20.60
N GLN A 77 5.72 0.53 -19.68
CA GLN A 77 6.98 -0.16 -19.94
C GLN A 77 6.71 -1.60 -20.41
N PRO A 78 7.27 -2.00 -21.57
CA PRO A 78 7.02 -3.33 -22.11
C PRO A 78 7.59 -4.41 -21.20
N GLY A 79 6.75 -5.37 -20.81
CA GLY A 79 7.14 -6.52 -19.99
C GLY A 79 7.03 -6.33 -18.47
N GLU A 80 6.66 -5.13 -17.99
CA GLU A 80 6.51 -4.90 -16.55
C GLU A 80 5.18 -5.44 -16.00
N LEU A 81 4.05 -5.11 -16.63
CA LEU A 81 2.73 -5.61 -16.27
C LEU A 81 2.00 -6.19 -17.48
N THR A 82 1.30 -7.30 -17.26
CA THR A 82 0.37 -7.88 -18.23
C THR A 82 -1.06 -7.63 -17.75
N GLY A 83 -1.99 -7.36 -18.68
CA GLY A 83 -3.41 -7.19 -18.37
C GLY A 83 -3.84 -5.77 -17.97
N LEU A 84 -2.88 -4.85 -17.73
CA LEU A 84 -3.17 -3.46 -17.35
C LEU A 84 -3.08 -2.52 -18.56
N ARG A 85 -4.20 -1.92 -19.00
CA ARG A 85 -4.23 -0.98 -20.14
C ARG A 85 -4.75 0.40 -19.77
N THR A 86 -5.67 0.49 -18.82
CA THR A 86 -6.35 1.73 -18.45
C THR A 86 -6.01 2.16 -17.03
N ARG A 87 -6.33 3.42 -16.69
CA ARG A 87 -6.22 3.93 -15.31
C ARG A 87 -7.17 3.19 -14.36
N ILE A 88 -8.31 2.74 -14.88
CA ILE A 88 -9.28 1.95 -14.11
C ILE A 88 -8.71 0.58 -13.79
N ASP A 89 -8.01 -0.05 -14.73
CA ASP A 89 -7.35 -1.35 -14.51
C ASP A 89 -6.29 -1.25 -13.41
N ALA A 90 -5.54 -0.14 -13.36
CA ALA A 90 -4.56 0.10 -12.30
C ALA A 90 -5.20 0.32 -10.93
N LEU A 91 -6.31 1.06 -10.87
CA LEU A 91 -7.10 1.22 -9.66
C LEU A 91 -7.67 -0.12 -9.19
N TYR A 92 -8.23 -0.89 -10.12
CA TYR A 92 -8.74 -2.23 -9.88
C TYR A 92 -7.66 -3.15 -9.31
N PHE A 93 -6.49 -3.24 -9.96
CA PHE A 93 -5.38 -4.07 -9.49
C PHE A 93 -4.93 -3.66 -8.08
N THR A 94 -4.86 -2.35 -7.83
CA THR A 94 -4.49 -1.83 -6.51
C THR A 94 -5.51 -2.23 -5.44
N LEU A 95 -6.81 -2.10 -5.72
CA LEU A 95 -7.88 -2.47 -4.80
C LEU A 95 -7.94 -3.99 -4.56
N VAL A 96 -7.80 -4.79 -5.62
CA VAL A 96 -7.78 -6.26 -5.55
C VAL A 96 -6.59 -6.74 -4.72
N THR A 97 -5.42 -6.10 -4.86
CA THR A 97 -4.22 -6.41 -4.08
C THR A 97 -4.36 -5.95 -2.62
N LEU A 98 -4.89 -4.74 -2.39
CA LEU A 98 -5.16 -4.20 -1.05
C LEU A 98 -6.18 -5.07 -0.29
N ALA A 99 -7.22 -5.54 -0.98
CA ALA A 99 -8.23 -6.44 -0.45
C ALA A 99 -7.75 -7.90 -0.37
N THR A 100 -6.51 -8.19 -0.80
CA THR A 100 -5.91 -9.54 -0.84
C THR A 100 -6.73 -10.56 -1.65
N VAL A 101 -7.53 -10.10 -2.62
CA VAL A 101 -8.38 -10.98 -3.45
C VAL A 101 -7.57 -11.68 -4.54
N GLY A 102 -6.72 -10.94 -5.25
CA GLY A 102 -5.75 -11.49 -6.21
C GLY A 102 -6.34 -12.35 -7.34
N TYR A 103 -7.25 -11.81 -8.15
CA TYR A 103 -7.89 -12.56 -9.26
C TYR A 103 -6.90 -13.12 -10.30
N GLY A 104 -5.72 -12.52 -10.44
CA GLY A 104 -4.66 -12.99 -11.33
C GLY A 104 -4.83 -12.60 -12.80
N ASP A 105 -5.79 -11.74 -13.11
CA ASP A 105 -6.02 -11.16 -14.44
C ASP A 105 -4.99 -10.07 -14.79
N ILE A 106 -4.45 -9.39 -13.78
CA ILE A 106 -3.33 -8.45 -13.90
C ILE A 106 -2.15 -8.97 -13.08
N THR A 107 -0.99 -9.10 -13.73
CA THR A 107 0.19 -9.71 -13.13
C THR A 107 1.46 -8.88 -13.33
N PRO A 108 2.22 -8.59 -12.25
CA PRO A 108 3.52 -7.94 -12.35
C PRO A 108 4.59 -8.96 -12.76
N HIS A 109 5.09 -8.86 -13.99
CA HIS A 109 6.15 -9.73 -14.50
C HIS A 109 7.53 -9.10 -14.35
N GLY A 110 7.64 -7.79 -14.58
CA GLY A 110 8.90 -7.08 -14.49
C GLY A 110 9.34 -6.82 -13.06
N GLN A 111 10.63 -6.56 -12.92
CA GLN A 111 11.27 -6.41 -11.61
C GLN A 111 10.77 -5.17 -10.88
N ALA A 112 10.54 -4.07 -11.60
CA ALA A 112 10.01 -2.87 -10.99
C ALA A 112 8.57 -3.08 -10.51
N ALA A 113 7.75 -3.79 -11.29
CA ALA A 113 6.35 -4.05 -10.93
C ALA A 113 6.27 -4.93 -9.69
N ARG A 114 7.12 -5.96 -9.61
CA ARG A 114 7.24 -6.82 -8.43
C ARG A 114 7.66 -6.04 -7.19
N VAL A 115 8.63 -5.14 -7.31
CA VAL A 115 9.06 -4.30 -6.18
C VAL A 115 7.90 -3.43 -5.69
N VAL A 116 7.21 -2.73 -6.59
CA VAL A 116 6.03 -1.91 -6.23
C VAL A 116 4.94 -2.76 -5.56
N THR A 117 4.70 -3.97 -6.05
CA THR A 117 3.75 -4.91 -5.44
C THR A 117 4.16 -5.36 -4.04
N ILE A 118 5.44 -5.68 -3.83
CA ILE A 118 5.96 -6.01 -2.49
C ILE A 118 5.73 -4.85 -1.52
N LEU A 119 6.00 -3.63 -1.97
CA LEU A 119 5.82 -2.42 -1.16
C LEU A 119 4.34 -2.19 -0.81
N GLN A 120 3.46 -2.38 -1.78
CA GLN A 120 2.02 -2.31 -1.54
C GLN A 120 1.58 -3.37 -0.52
N ILE A 121 2.09 -4.60 -0.60
CA ILE A 121 1.76 -5.66 0.35
C ILE A 121 2.18 -5.25 1.76
N VAL A 122 3.41 -4.77 1.95
CA VAL A 122 3.90 -4.29 3.26
C VAL A 122 3.04 -3.15 3.79
N TYR A 123 2.71 -2.17 2.93
CA TYR A 123 1.80 -1.08 3.27
C TYR A 123 0.43 -1.59 3.74
N THR A 124 -0.16 -2.54 3.01
CA THR A 124 -1.46 -3.13 3.33
C THR A 124 -1.47 -3.76 4.72
N PHE A 125 -0.43 -4.52 5.09
CA PHE A 125 -0.31 -5.11 6.41
C PHE A 125 -0.28 -4.07 7.52
N VAL A 126 0.60 -3.06 7.39
CA VAL A 126 0.73 -1.97 8.38
C VAL A 126 -0.59 -1.20 8.52
N PHE A 127 -1.21 -0.86 7.39
CA PHE A 127 -2.46 -0.13 7.34
C PHE A 127 -3.60 -0.92 7.98
N LEU A 128 -3.72 -2.22 7.67
CA LEU A 128 -4.76 -3.09 8.21
C LEU A 128 -4.67 -3.19 9.74
N THR A 129 -3.46 -3.34 10.29
CA THR A 129 -3.25 -3.35 11.75
C THR A 129 -3.65 -2.03 12.41
N ALA A 130 -3.28 -0.89 11.80
CA ALA A 130 -3.63 0.43 12.30
C ALA A 130 -5.15 0.70 12.24
N ALA A 131 -5.79 0.30 11.13
CA ALA A 131 -7.23 0.42 10.94
C ALA A 131 -8.00 -0.44 11.95
N ALA A 132 -7.59 -1.70 12.14
CA ALA A 132 -8.19 -2.62 13.10
C ALA A 132 -8.09 -2.09 14.54
N THR A 133 -6.92 -1.56 14.93
CA THR A 133 -6.71 -0.98 16.26
C THR A 133 -7.63 0.21 16.51
N THR A 134 -7.81 1.08 15.52
CA THR A 134 -8.67 2.25 15.66
C THR A 134 -10.15 1.86 15.73
N LEU A 135 -10.57 0.89 14.93
CA LEU A 135 -11.94 0.38 14.95
C LEU A 135 -12.27 -0.28 16.30
N SER A 136 -11.34 -1.08 16.85
CA SER A 136 -11.48 -1.69 18.17
C SER A 136 -11.65 -0.63 19.27
N ARG A 137 -10.83 0.42 19.28
CA ARG A 137 -10.96 1.53 20.23
C ARG A 137 -12.31 2.23 20.16
N ARG A 138 -12.86 2.44 18.95
CA ARG A 138 -14.21 3.02 18.77
C ARG A 138 -15.31 2.05 19.22
N ALA A 139 -15.21 0.77 18.89
CA ALA A 139 -16.19 -0.24 19.29
C ALA A 139 -16.32 -0.36 20.81
N HIS A 140 -15.19 -0.37 21.54
CA HIS A 140 -15.20 -0.37 23.00
C HIS A 140 -15.85 0.90 23.60
N GLY A 141 -15.68 2.06 22.96
CA GLY A 141 -16.35 3.31 23.39
C GLY A 141 -17.88 3.25 23.29
N PHE A 142 -18.43 2.63 22.24
CA PHE A 142 -19.89 2.45 22.09
C PHE A 142 -20.48 1.45 23.09
N MET A 143 -19.72 0.42 23.48
CA MET A 143 -20.19 -0.58 24.46
C MET A 143 -20.32 0.02 25.87
N ASN A 144 -19.36 0.85 26.30
CA ASN A 144 -19.40 1.48 27.62
C ASN A 144 -20.53 2.53 27.78
N ALA A 145 -20.95 3.18 26.68
CA ALA A 145 -22.06 4.13 26.70
C ALA A 145 -23.43 3.46 26.91
N ARG A 146 -23.56 2.16 26.58
CA ARG A 146 -24.80 1.39 26.73
C ARG A 146 -25.04 0.90 28.15
N SER A 147 -23.98 0.68 28.94
CA SER A 147 -24.09 0.21 30.33
C SER A 147 -24.47 1.30 31.34
N SER A 148 -24.24 2.58 31.03
CA SER A 148 -24.58 3.70 31.92
C SER A 148 -26.06 4.07 31.94
N HIS A 149 -26.86 3.61 30.96
CA HIS A 149 -28.31 3.88 30.96
C HIS A 149 -29.10 2.92 31.86
N HIS A 150 -28.58 1.73 32.17
CA HIS A 150 -29.31 0.75 32.99
C HIS A 150 -29.23 1.03 34.49
N HIS A 151 -28.26 1.82 34.95
CA HIS A 151 -28.08 2.17 36.36
C HIS A 151 -28.80 3.45 36.80
N ARG A 152 -29.46 4.16 35.88
CA ARG A 152 -30.13 5.44 36.19
C ARG A 152 -31.64 5.32 36.42
N ASP A 153 -32.18 4.12 36.23
CA ASP A 153 -33.61 3.79 36.36
C ASP A 153 -33.91 2.87 37.57
N GLN A 154 -32.96 2.73 38.51
CA GLN A 154 -33.15 2.11 39.83
C GLN A 154 -32.88 3.14 40.92
#